data_AF-R5B9R7-F1
#
_entry.id   AF-R5B9R7-F1
#
_cell.length_a   1.000
_cell.length_b   1.000
_cell.length_c   1.000
_cell.angle_alpha   90.00
_cell.angle_beta   90.00
_cell.angle_gamma   90.00
#
_symmetry.space_group_name_H-M   'P 1'
#
loop_
_entity.id
_entity.type
_entity.pdbx_description
1 polymer ?
#
loop_
_entity_poly.entity_id
_entity_poly.type
_entity_poly.pdbx_seq_one_letter_code
_entity_poly.pdbx_strand_id
1 'polypeptide(L)'
;MSPKTIIFLAVIALCFASCGRSFSLAERFLDEAEAKLETQPDSAFVELDSLDRGLLSTRELRARHALLYTIALEKVGMEITSDSIINIAVEYYTSSGNEAMARKALYYKNLINQNGLSASMDTISVQQRKMIEERYADKQAIVDRGRSIWLLCLLAIFVLAALMVAVRMFTKTHRRLMEKPDDEALSIIRERMLVLDKFLASRLSSDYSFDKAAEADLDRLVSDQDEFLRSTMILFRDSHPEFVAELKSHGLTDWEIGYCCLYVLGLKGKDVGNYLKKKRNYIISSDIRRKLGLTEHDTNLGIWLRSRLAGH
;
A
#
# COMPACT_ATOMS: atom_id res chain seq x y z
N MET A 1 16.06 -4.92 -0.14
CA MET A 1 14.89 -4.32 -0.82
C MET A 1 14.20 -5.40 -1.64
N SER A 2 12.87 -5.51 -1.58
CA SER A 2 12.16 -6.53 -2.37
C SER A 2 12.25 -6.20 -3.87
N PRO A 3 12.27 -7.19 -4.78
CA PRO A 3 12.31 -6.95 -6.23
C PRO A 3 11.14 -6.07 -6.72
N LYS A 4 10.00 -6.13 -6.03
CA LYS A 4 8.82 -5.28 -6.29
C LYS A 4 9.08 -3.80 -5.97
N THR A 5 9.84 -3.53 -4.91
CA THR A 5 10.23 -2.17 -4.51
C THR A 5 11.21 -1.55 -5.50
N ILE A 6 12.12 -2.35 -6.07
CA ILE A 6 13.10 -1.89 -7.07
C ILE A 6 12.41 -1.50 -8.37
N ILE A 7 11.47 -2.33 -8.85
CA ILE A 7 10.71 -2.04 -10.08
C ILE A 7 9.89 -0.75 -9.91
N PHE A 8 9.23 -0.57 -8.77
CA PHE A 8 8.44 0.63 -8.49
C PHE A 8 9.31 1.91 -8.50
N LEU A 9 10.48 1.88 -7.85
CA LEU A 9 11.42 3.01 -7.85
C LEU A 9 12.00 3.29 -9.25
N ALA A 10 12.27 2.25 -10.04
CA ALA A 10 12.75 2.40 -11.41
C ALA A 10 11.71 3.08 -12.33
N VAL A 11 10.42 2.73 -12.19
CA VAL A 11 9.33 3.38 -12.92
C VAL A 11 9.21 4.86 -12.54
N ILE A 12 9.27 5.17 -11.24
CA ILE A 12 9.24 6.56 -10.75
C ILE A 12 10.42 7.36 -11.30
N ALA A 13 11.63 6.80 -11.26
CA ALA A 13 12.83 7.45 -11.79
C ALA A 13 12.73 7.72 -13.32
N LEU A 14 12.15 6.79 -14.08
CA LEU A 14 11.91 6.97 -15.53
C LEU A 14 10.91 8.10 -15.81
N CYS A 15 9.84 8.21 -15.00
CA CYS A 15 8.86 9.29 -15.12
C CYS A 15 9.49 10.66 -14.84
N PHE A 16 10.30 10.80 -13.78
CA PHE A 16 11.01 12.05 -13.47
C PHE A 16 12.03 12.44 -14.56
N ALA A 17 12.75 11.47 -15.13
CA ALA A 17 13.69 11.72 -16.23
C ALA A 17 12.99 12.21 -17.51
N SER A 18 11.81 11.69 -17.82
CA SER A 18 11.00 12.12 -18.98
C SER A 18 10.45 13.54 -18.80
N CYS A 19 9.91 13.85 -17.61
CA CYS A 19 9.42 15.20 -17.29
C CYS A 19 10.53 16.24 -17.35
N GLY A 20 11.72 15.94 -16.82
CA GLY A 20 12.86 16.86 -16.87
C GLY A 20 13.34 17.15 -18.30
N ARG A 21 13.37 16.13 -19.17
CA ARG A 21 13.72 16.31 -20.59
C ARG A 21 12.70 17.18 -21.33
N SER A 22 11.41 16.92 -21.15
CA SER A 22 10.33 17.72 -21.76
C SER A 22 10.40 19.19 -21.35
N PHE A 23 10.64 19.47 -20.05
CA PHE A 23 10.83 20.83 -19.54
C PHE A 23 12.03 21.53 -20.18
N SER A 24 13.20 20.87 -20.21
CA SER A 24 14.42 21.43 -20.80
C SER A 24 14.31 21.70 -22.31
N LEU A 25 13.49 20.91 -23.02
CA LEU A 25 13.24 21.12 -24.43
C LEU A 25 12.38 22.37 -24.66
N ALA A 26 11.32 22.53 -23.87
CA ALA A 26 10.46 23.70 -23.92
C ALA A 26 11.22 24.99 -23.61
N GLU A 27 12.09 24.99 -22.60
CA GLU A 27 12.92 26.16 -22.27
C GLU A 27 13.81 26.57 -23.43
N ARG A 28 14.50 25.61 -24.07
CA ARG A 28 15.38 25.90 -25.21
C ARG A 28 14.62 26.53 -26.38
N PHE A 29 13.43 26.04 -26.69
CA PHE A 29 12.59 26.64 -27.72
C PHE A 29 12.21 28.08 -27.37
N LEU A 30 11.85 28.34 -26.11
CA LEU A 30 11.50 29.69 -25.66
C LEU A 30 12.72 30.63 -25.63
N ASP A 31 13.91 30.14 -25.26
CA ASP A 31 15.16 30.90 -25.29
C ASP A 31 15.52 31.30 -26.73
N GLU A 32 15.40 30.36 -27.67
CA GLU A 32 15.71 30.59 -29.08
C GLU A 32 14.73 31.58 -29.71
N ALA A 33 13.44 31.43 -29.44
CA ALA A 33 12.42 32.38 -29.87
C ALA A 33 12.64 33.78 -29.28
N GLU A 34 12.96 33.87 -27.98
CA GLU A 34 13.24 35.15 -27.30
C GLU A 34 14.44 35.88 -27.92
N ALA A 35 15.51 35.15 -28.26
CA ALA A 35 16.69 35.72 -28.90
C ALA A 35 16.40 36.31 -30.30
N LYS A 36 15.42 35.76 -31.02
CA LYS A 36 15.00 36.22 -32.35
C LYS A 36 14.04 37.40 -32.30
N LEU A 37 13.37 37.68 -31.17
CA LEU A 37 12.31 38.70 -31.09
C LEU A 37 12.76 40.08 -31.58
N GLU A 38 13.97 40.53 -31.26
CA GLU A 38 14.44 41.87 -31.64
C GLU A 38 14.94 41.96 -33.09
N THR A 39 15.40 40.84 -33.67
CA THR A 39 16.08 40.84 -34.98
C THR A 39 15.23 40.24 -36.10
N GLN A 40 14.36 39.29 -35.79
CA GLN A 40 13.53 38.51 -36.72
C GLN A 40 12.17 38.16 -36.07
N PRO A 41 11.31 39.15 -35.79
CA PRO A 41 10.06 38.95 -35.05
C PRO A 41 9.07 38.01 -35.74
N ASP A 42 8.99 38.03 -37.08
CA ASP A 42 8.13 37.13 -37.85
C ASP A 42 8.51 35.65 -37.64
N SER A 43 9.82 35.36 -37.65
CA SER A 43 10.32 34.01 -37.42
C SER A 43 10.09 33.55 -35.98
N ALA A 44 10.32 34.44 -35.01
CA ALA A 44 10.02 34.17 -33.61
C ALA A 44 8.52 33.89 -33.39
N PHE A 45 7.64 34.63 -34.06
CA PHE A 45 6.20 34.40 -34.00
C PHE A 45 5.81 33.01 -34.52
N VAL A 46 6.30 32.61 -35.70
CA VAL A 46 6.02 31.29 -36.28
C VAL A 46 6.52 30.16 -35.38
N GLU A 47 7.69 30.33 -34.77
CA GLU A 47 8.26 29.36 -33.82
C GLU A 47 7.39 29.21 -32.56
N LEU A 48 6.95 30.33 -31.97
CA LEU A 48 6.07 30.33 -30.80
C LEU A 48 4.66 29.81 -31.12
N ASP A 49 4.11 30.12 -32.30
CA ASP A 49 2.80 29.62 -32.72
C ASP A 49 2.83 28.12 -33.01
N SER A 50 3.90 27.61 -33.62
CA SER A 50 4.05 26.19 -33.95
C SER A 50 4.43 25.31 -32.77
N LEU A 51 4.87 25.89 -31.64
CA LEU A 51 5.24 25.16 -30.43
C LEU A 51 4.08 24.30 -29.91
N ASP A 52 4.35 23.00 -29.74
CA ASP A 52 3.41 22.09 -29.09
C ASP A 52 3.14 22.53 -27.64
N ARG A 53 1.89 22.94 -27.38
CA ARG A 53 1.43 23.38 -26.06
C ARG A 53 1.53 22.27 -25.01
N GLY A 54 1.59 21.00 -25.42
CA GLY A 54 1.83 19.87 -24.52
C GLY A 54 3.17 19.94 -23.78
N LEU A 55 4.17 20.59 -24.39
CA LEU A 55 5.49 20.82 -23.79
C LEU A 55 5.47 21.91 -22.71
N LEU A 56 4.46 22.79 -22.71
CA LEU A 56 4.25 23.82 -21.68
C LEU A 56 3.60 23.22 -20.43
N SER A 57 4.31 22.26 -19.84
CA SER A 57 3.85 21.41 -18.72
C SER A 57 3.62 22.20 -17.43
N THR A 58 4.35 23.28 -17.22
CA THR A 58 4.32 24.10 -15.99
C THR A 58 3.53 25.40 -16.18
N ARG A 59 3.18 26.06 -15.07
CA ARG A 59 2.62 27.42 -15.12
C ARG A 59 3.65 28.44 -15.62
N GLU A 60 4.92 28.23 -15.27
CA GLU A 60 6.04 29.06 -15.68
C GLU A 60 6.25 29.08 -17.20
N LEU A 61 6.36 27.91 -17.83
CA LEU A 61 6.55 27.81 -19.28
C LEU A 61 5.37 28.41 -20.05
N ARG A 62 4.15 28.24 -19.54
CA ARG A 62 2.95 28.87 -20.14
C ARG A 62 2.97 30.38 -20.01
N ALA A 63 3.36 30.92 -18.86
CA ALA A 63 3.49 32.36 -18.65
C ALA A 63 4.60 32.97 -19.51
N ARG A 64 5.75 32.28 -19.61
CA ARG A 64 6.87 32.69 -20.48
C ARG A 64 6.45 32.68 -21.94
N HIS A 65 5.84 31.60 -22.39
CA HIS A 65 5.31 31.50 -23.74
C HIS A 65 4.29 32.62 -24.03
N ALA A 66 3.32 32.83 -23.14
CA ALA A 66 2.31 33.88 -23.31
C ALA A 66 2.94 35.27 -23.43
N LEU A 67 3.96 35.58 -22.61
CA LEU A 67 4.71 36.83 -22.69
C LEU A 67 5.44 36.98 -24.03
N LEU A 68 6.22 35.98 -24.43
CA LEU A 68 6.99 36.03 -25.69
C LEU A 68 6.07 36.09 -26.91
N TYR A 69 4.96 35.36 -26.89
CA TYR A 69 3.95 35.36 -27.95
C TYR A 69 3.30 36.73 -28.09
N THR A 70 2.97 37.38 -26.98
CA THR A 70 2.49 38.77 -26.97
C THR A 70 3.51 39.74 -27.56
N ILE A 71 4.79 39.60 -27.19
CA ILE A 71 5.86 40.47 -27.71
C ILE A 71 6.04 40.27 -29.22
N ALA A 72 6.04 39.01 -29.68
CA ALA A 72 6.17 38.69 -31.09
C ALA A 72 5.03 39.31 -31.91
N LEU A 73 3.79 39.13 -31.46
CA LEU A 73 2.61 39.71 -32.10
C LEU A 73 2.70 41.24 -32.23
N GLU A 74 3.12 41.92 -31.16
CA GLU A 74 3.31 43.38 -31.18
C GLU A 74 4.37 43.81 -32.19
N LYS A 75 5.53 43.15 -32.21
CA LYS A 75 6.64 43.48 -33.12
C LYS A 75 6.34 43.17 -34.59
N VAL A 76 5.53 42.15 -34.87
CA VAL A 76 5.05 41.84 -36.23
C VAL A 76 3.97 42.83 -36.69
N GLY A 77 3.51 43.73 -35.82
CA GLY A 77 2.47 44.70 -36.14
C GLY A 77 1.07 44.09 -36.20
N MET A 78 0.88 42.91 -35.61
CA MET A 78 -0.46 42.35 -35.41
C MET A 78 -1.09 43.04 -34.19
N GLU A 79 -2.10 43.89 -34.43
CA GLU A 79 -2.79 44.58 -33.35
C GLU A 79 -3.47 43.61 -32.39
N ILE A 80 -2.87 43.41 -31.22
CA ILE A 80 -3.52 42.80 -30.06
C ILE A 80 -4.16 43.92 -29.25
N THR A 81 -5.47 43.83 -29.01
CA THR A 81 -6.18 44.78 -28.13
C THR A 81 -6.87 44.10 -26.95
N SER A 82 -6.69 42.79 -26.80
CA SER A 82 -7.25 42.00 -25.72
C SER A 82 -6.15 41.53 -24.79
N ASP A 83 -6.43 41.60 -23.49
CA ASP A 83 -5.47 41.26 -22.46
C ASP A 83 -5.47 39.77 -22.08
N SER A 84 -6.27 38.93 -22.78
CA SER A 84 -6.47 37.50 -22.44
C SER A 84 -5.17 36.69 -22.39
N ILE A 85 -4.29 36.84 -23.38
CA ILE A 85 -3.02 36.10 -23.46
C ILE A 85 -2.00 36.68 -22.48
N ILE A 86 -1.82 38.01 -22.47
CA ILE A 86 -0.82 38.67 -21.61
C ILE A 86 -1.16 38.53 -20.12
N ASN A 87 -2.44 38.41 -19.76
CA ASN A 87 -2.85 38.17 -18.38
C ASN A 87 -2.31 36.86 -17.81
N ILE A 88 -2.12 35.81 -18.64
CA ILE A 88 -1.47 34.56 -18.20
C ILE A 88 -0.06 34.84 -17.67
N ALA A 89 0.69 35.71 -18.35
CA ALA A 89 2.03 36.10 -17.93
C ALA A 89 1.98 37.04 -16.71
N VAL A 90 1.08 38.03 -16.71
CA VAL A 90 0.94 38.98 -15.60
C VAL A 90 0.59 38.27 -14.30
N GLU A 91 -0.42 37.40 -14.29
CA GLU A 91 -0.84 36.65 -13.09
C GLU A 91 0.29 35.80 -12.53
N TYR A 92 1.04 35.12 -13.39
CA TYR A 92 2.14 34.29 -12.97
C TYR A 92 3.33 35.12 -12.46
N TYR A 93 3.80 36.12 -13.22
CA TYR A 93 5.02 36.85 -12.86
C TYR A 93 4.83 37.81 -11.69
N THR A 94 3.62 38.36 -11.51
CA THR A 94 3.31 39.17 -10.32
C THR A 94 3.27 38.34 -9.04
N SER A 95 2.98 37.03 -9.13
CA SER A 95 2.94 36.12 -7.97
C SER A 95 4.24 35.32 -7.77
N SER A 96 5.10 35.18 -8.78
CA SER A 96 6.34 34.39 -8.71
C SER A 96 7.54 35.12 -8.09
N GLY A 97 7.45 36.43 -7.88
CA GLY A 97 8.54 37.26 -7.34
C GLY A 97 9.60 37.69 -8.35
N ASN A 98 9.44 37.35 -9.65
CA ASN A 98 10.33 37.82 -10.71
C ASN A 98 9.91 39.23 -11.17
N GLU A 99 10.38 40.26 -10.45
CA GLU A 99 10.01 41.65 -10.69
C GLU A 99 10.32 42.14 -12.12
N ALA A 100 11.42 41.66 -12.72
CA ALA A 100 11.82 42.05 -14.06
C ALA A 100 10.81 41.56 -15.11
N MET A 101 10.43 40.28 -15.04
CA MET A 101 9.41 39.71 -15.94
C MET A 101 8.01 40.25 -15.64
N ALA A 102 7.69 40.52 -14.36
CA ALA A 102 6.43 41.15 -13.98
C ALA A 102 6.30 42.55 -14.59
N ARG A 103 7.36 43.36 -14.50
CA ARG A 103 7.40 44.69 -15.11
C ARG A 103 7.30 44.62 -16.64
N LYS A 104 7.99 43.68 -17.28
CA LYS A 104 7.90 43.42 -18.72
C LYS A 104 6.46 43.06 -19.12
N ALA A 105 5.82 42.12 -18.42
CA ALA A 105 4.44 41.71 -18.69
C ALA A 105 3.44 42.85 -18.50
N LEU A 106 3.57 43.64 -17.42
CA LEU A 106 2.72 44.81 -17.17
C LEU A 106 2.89 45.91 -18.21
N TYR A 107 4.12 46.13 -18.70
CA TYR A 107 4.39 47.08 -19.78
C TYR A 107 3.61 46.72 -21.05
N TYR A 108 3.73 45.46 -21.51
CA TYR A 108 3.02 45.00 -22.71
C TYR A 108 1.50 44.96 -22.52
N LYS A 109 1.00 44.65 -21.31
CA LYS A 109 -0.43 44.77 -20.99
C LYS A 109 -0.94 46.21 -21.17
N ASN A 110 -0.19 47.18 -20.65
CA ASN A 110 -0.56 48.60 -20.78
C ASN A 110 -0.52 49.07 -22.24
N LEU A 111 0.47 48.63 -23.02
CA LEU A 111 0.58 48.91 -24.44
C LEU A 111 -0.64 48.38 -25.23
N ILE A 112 -1.03 47.13 -24.99
CA ILE A 112 -2.23 46.51 -25.58
C ILE A 112 -3.49 47.30 -25.25
N ASN A 113 -3.65 47.70 -23.98
CA ASN A 113 -4.81 48.47 -23.54
C ASN A 113 -4.88 49.84 -24.23
N GLN A 114 -3.74 50.51 -24.43
CA GLN A 114 -3.68 51.78 -25.16
C GLN A 114 -4.03 51.59 -26.64
N ASN A 115 -3.50 50.55 -27.28
CA ASN A 115 -3.84 50.20 -28.67
C ASN A 115 -5.33 49.84 -28.83
N GLY A 116 -5.92 49.19 -27.82
CA GLY A 116 -7.35 48.89 -27.79
C GLY A 116 -8.26 50.12 -27.68
N LEU A 117 -7.79 51.17 -27.02
CA LEU A 117 -8.49 52.45 -26.92
C LEU A 117 -8.44 53.25 -28.24
N SER A 118 -7.39 53.09 -29.06
CA SER A 118 -7.26 53.73 -30.37
C SER A 118 -7.91 52.96 -31.52
N ALA A 119 -8.00 51.63 -31.42
CA ALA A 119 -8.38 50.76 -32.54
C ALA A 119 -9.88 50.45 -32.63
N SER A 120 -10.75 51.36 -32.19
CA SER A 120 -12.21 51.20 -32.16
C SER A 120 -12.92 51.47 -33.50
N MET A 121 -12.25 51.37 -34.66
CA MET A 121 -12.85 51.77 -35.94
C MET A 121 -12.70 50.82 -37.15
N ASP A 122 -11.97 49.70 -37.09
CA ASP A 122 -11.84 48.79 -38.26
C ASP A 122 -12.29 47.34 -37.95
N THR A 123 -13.24 46.81 -38.72
CA THR A 123 -13.82 45.46 -38.56
C THR A 123 -12.82 44.34 -38.85
N ILE A 124 -11.82 44.56 -39.71
CA ILE A 124 -10.81 43.55 -40.07
C ILE A 124 -9.89 43.27 -38.88
N SER A 125 -9.44 44.32 -38.20
CA SER A 125 -8.61 44.22 -36.99
C SER A 125 -9.33 43.44 -35.89
N VAL A 126 -10.63 43.69 -35.69
CA VAL A 126 -11.47 42.97 -34.72
C VAL A 126 -11.60 41.47 -35.06
N GLN A 127 -11.71 41.12 -36.33
CA GLN A 127 -11.79 39.71 -36.76
C GLN A 127 -10.45 38.98 -36.57
N GLN A 128 -9.33 39.61 -36.94
CA GLN A 128 -7.99 39.03 -36.75
C GLN A 128 -7.69 38.76 -35.28
N ARG A 129 -8.10 39.66 -34.37
CA ARG A 129 -7.97 39.48 -32.92
C ARG A 129 -8.68 38.22 -32.43
N LYS A 130 -9.96 38.06 -32.77
CA LYS A 130 -10.75 36.89 -32.36
C LYS A 130 -10.14 35.59 -32.86
N MET A 131 -9.67 35.56 -34.11
CA MET A 131 -9.02 34.38 -34.67
C MET A 131 -7.73 33.99 -33.92
N ILE A 132 -6.90 34.97 -33.52
CA ILE A 132 -5.66 34.71 -32.77
C ILE A 132 -5.98 34.20 -31.36
N GLU A 133 -6.97 34.79 -30.69
CA GLU A 133 -7.39 34.36 -29.35
C GLU A 133 -8.02 32.98 -29.35
N GLU A 134 -8.98 32.73 -30.24
CA GLU A 134 -9.62 31.42 -30.39
C GLU A 134 -8.58 30.35 -30.70
N ARG A 135 -7.63 30.64 -31.61
CA ARG A 135 -6.55 29.71 -31.95
C ARG A 135 -5.63 29.43 -30.75
N TYR A 136 -5.30 30.45 -29.96
CA TYR A 136 -4.47 30.27 -28.77
C TYR A 136 -5.21 29.47 -27.70
N ALA A 137 -6.49 29.77 -27.47
CA ALA A 137 -7.36 29.12 -26.50
C ALA A 137 -7.62 27.64 -26.87
N ASP A 138 -7.91 27.35 -28.14
CA ASP A 138 -8.14 25.98 -28.62
C ASP A 138 -6.91 25.09 -28.41
N LYS A 139 -5.72 25.59 -28.76
CA LYS A 139 -4.45 24.87 -28.52
C LYS A 139 -4.24 24.58 -27.03
N GLN A 140 -4.60 25.52 -26.15
CA GLN A 140 -4.49 25.34 -24.71
C GLN A 140 -5.53 24.34 -24.17
N ALA A 141 -6.77 24.40 -24.65
CA ALA A 141 -7.87 23.54 -24.24
C ALA A 141 -7.64 22.06 -24.59
N ILE A 142 -7.01 21.77 -25.73
CA ILE A 142 -6.62 20.41 -26.13
C ILE A 142 -5.68 19.79 -25.09
N VAL A 143 -4.69 20.55 -24.63
CA VAL A 143 -3.72 20.07 -23.62
C VAL A 143 -4.40 19.83 -22.27
N ASP A 144 -5.24 20.76 -21.82
CA ASP A 144 -5.91 20.65 -20.53
C ASP A 144 -6.93 19.49 -20.51
N ARG A 145 -7.59 19.21 -21.64
CA ARG A 145 -8.43 18.00 -21.81
C ARG A 145 -7.60 16.71 -21.75
N GLY A 146 -6.44 16.68 -22.40
CA GLY A 146 -5.51 15.55 -22.34
C GLY A 146 -5.01 15.26 -20.92
N ARG A 147 -4.65 16.30 -20.16
CA ARG A 147 -4.25 16.18 -18.74
C ARG A 147 -5.38 15.62 -17.88
N SER A 148 -6.60 16.10 -18.09
CA SER A 148 -7.77 15.65 -17.31
C SER A 148 -8.05 14.16 -17.53
N ILE A 149 -7.98 13.68 -18.77
CA ILE A 149 -8.10 12.25 -19.10
C ILE A 149 -7.01 11.44 -18.41
N TRP A 150 -5.77 11.91 -18.44
CA TRP A 150 -4.64 11.22 -17.81
C TRP A 150 -4.80 11.09 -16.29
N LEU A 151 -5.27 12.15 -15.61
CA LEU A 151 -5.55 12.13 -14.17
C LEU A 151 -6.68 11.15 -13.81
N LEU A 152 -7.73 11.07 -14.62
CA LEU A 152 -8.82 10.10 -14.43
C LEU A 152 -8.31 8.65 -14.56
N CYS A 153 -7.46 8.37 -15.54
CA CYS A 153 -6.82 7.06 -15.69
C CYS A 153 -5.96 6.71 -14.47
N LEU A 154 -5.18 7.66 -13.97
CA LEU A 154 -4.32 7.46 -12.79
C LEU A 154 -5.17 7.17 -11.54
N LEU A 155 -6.25 7.92 -11.34
CA LEU A 155 -7.22 7.68 -10.26
C LEU A 155 -7.84 6.29 -10.36
N ALA A 156 -8.26 5.85 -11.56
CA ALA A 156 -8.82 4.53 -11.78
C ALA A 156 -7.83 3.40 -11.40
N ILE A 157 -6.55 3.55 -11.76
CA ILE A 157 -5.50 2.59 -11.37
C ILE A 157 -5.34 2.54 -9.85
N PHE A 158 -5.35 3.68 -9.18
CA PHE A 158 -5.25 3.74 -7.72
C PHE A 158 -6.44 3.05 -7.03
N VAL A 159 -7.67 3.27 -7.52
CA VAL A 159 -8.88 2.62 -7.03
C VAL A 159 -8.79 1.10 -7.21
N LEU A 160 -8.38 0.62 -8.38
CA LEU A 160 -8.20 -0.82 -8.64
C LEU A 160 -7.15 -1.45 -7.72
N ALA A 161 -6.04 -0.75 -7.47
CA ALA A 161 -5.02 -1.22 -6.54
C ALA A 161 -5.55 -1.31 -5.09
N ALA A 162 -6.30 -0.30 -4.64
CA ALA A 162 -6.94 -0.30 -3.32
C ALA A 162 -7.95 -1.44 -3.18
N LEU A 163 -8.79 -1.68 -4.19
CA LEU A 163 -9.71 -2.82 -4.22
C LEU A 163 -8.97 -4.15 -4.14
N MET A 164 -7.87 -4.31 -4.89
CA MET A 164 -7.04 -5.52 -4.80
C MET A 164 -6.47 -5.75 -3.39
N VAL A 165 -6.03 -4.69 -2.72
CA VAL A 165 -5.54 -4.78 -1.33
C VAL A 165 -6.67 -5.17 -0.39
N ALA A 166 -7.85 -4.54 -0.52
CA ALA A 166 -9.02 -4.88 0.28
C ALA A 166 -9.45 -6.34 0.11
N VAL A 167 -9.50 -6.84 -1.13
CA VAL A 167 -9.79 -8.25 -1.44
C VAL A 167 -8.73 -9.18 -0.83
N ARG A 168 -7.44 -8.84 -0.92
CA ARG A 168 -6.37 -9.63 -0.28
C ARG A 168 -6.49 -9.67 1.24
N MET A 169 -6.83 -8.54 1.86
CA MET A 169 -7.06 -8.48 3.31
C MET A 169 -8.27 -9.33 3.69
N PHE A 170 -9.38 -9.19 2.98
CA PHE A 170 -10.60 -9.95 3.23
C PHE A 170 -10.38 -11.46 3.05
N THR A 171 -9.75 -11.88 1.96
CA THR A 171 -9.44 -13.30 1.71
C THR A 171 -8.47 -13.88 2.74
N LYS A 172 -7.49 -13.11 3.22
CA LYS A 172 -6.58 -13.53 4.30
C LYS A 172 -7.33 -13.73 5.62
N THR A 173 -8.19 -12.79 6.00
CA THR A 173 -9.00 -12.88 7.22
C THR A 173 -10.02 -14.02 7.14
N HIS A 174 -10.71 -14.15 5.99
CA HIS A 174 -11.67 -15.22 5.75
C HIS A 174 -11.00 -16.61 5.80
N ARG A 175 -9.79 -16.75 5.25
CA ARG A 175 -9.03 -18.01 5.33
C ARG A 175 -8.75 -18.42 6.78
N ARG A 176 -8.39 -17.47 7.65
CA ARG A 176 -8.16 -17.73 9.08
C ARG A 176 -9.44 -18.15 9.81
N LEU A 177 -10.59 -17.58 9.44
CA LEU A 177 -11.88 -17.92 10.04
C LEU A 177 -12.47 -19.25 9.53
N MET A 178 -12.14 -19.64 8.29
CA MET A 178 -12.62 -20.86 7.65
C MET A 178 -11.59 -22.00 7.63
N GLU A 179 -10.50 -21.87 8.39
CA GLU A 179 -9.57 -22.98 8.59
C GLU A 179 -10.33 -24.05 9.39
N LYS A 180 -10.85 -25.05 8.68
CA LYS A 180 -11.47 -26.21 9.31
C LYS A 180 -10.41 -26.92 10.15
N PRO A 181 -10.76 -27.44 11.34
CA PRO A 181 -9.84 -28.27 12.12
C PRO A 181 -9.26 -29.36 11.22
N ASP A 182 -7.97 -29.63 11.36
CA ASP A 182 -7.30 -30.73 10.67
C ASP A 182 -8.13 -32.01 10.80
N ASP A 183 -8.33 -32.77 9.71
CA ASP A 183 -9.16 -33.98 9.71
C ASP A 183 -8.65 -34.98 10.78
N GLU A 184 -7.32 -35.01 11.00
CA GLU A 184 -6.69 -35.78 12.08
C GLU A 184 -7.12 -35.27 13.46
N ALA A 185 -7.03 -33.96 13.73
CA ALA A 185 -7.46 -33.37 14.99
C ALA A 185 -8.95 -33.59 15.25
N LEU A 186 -9.80 -33.45 14.22
CA LEU A 186 -11.24 -33.66 14.32
C LEU A 186 -11.57 -35.12 14.70
N SER A 187 -10.84 -36.10 14.15
CA SER A 187 -11.03 -37.52 14.49
C SER A 187 -10.69 -37.81 15.96
N ILE A 188 -9.61 -37.22 16.49
CA ILE A 188 -9.20 -37.35 17.90
C ILE A 188 -10.25 -36.70 18.81
N ILE A 189 -10.78 -35.52 18.44
CA ILE A 189 -11.84 -34.84 19.21
C ILE A 189 -13.08 -35.73 19.28
N ARG A 190 -13.50 -36.32 18.15
CA ARG A 190 -14.68 -37.21 18.12
C ARG A 190 -14.48 -38.42 19.02
N GLU A 191 -13.32 -39.08 18.98
CA GLU A 191 -13.03 -40.22 19.84
C GLU A 191 -13.11 -39.84 21.33
N ARG A 192 -12.47 -38.73 21.73
CA ARG A 192 -12.50 -38.24 23.12
C ARG A 192 -13.90 -37.80 23.56
N MET A 193 -14.66 -37.18 22.67
CA MET A 193 -16.04 -36.75 22.93
C MET A 193 -16.97 -37.95 23.13
N LEU A 194 -16.79 -39.05 22.39
CA LEU A 194 -17.55 -40.29 22.59
C LEU A 194 -17.33 -40.87 24.00
N VAL A 195 -16.10 -40.82 24.53
CA VAL A 195 -15.82 -41.25 25.90
C VAL A 195 -16.53 -40.35 26.92
N LEU A 196 -16.48 -39.03 26.72
CA LEU A 196 -17.20 -38.07 27.57
C LEU A 196 -18.72 -38.29 27.54
N ASP A 197 -19.29 -38.49 26.35
CA ASP A 197 -20.72 -38.75 26.17
C ASP A 197 -21.14 -40.02 26.92
N LYS A 198 -20.30 -41.06 26.95
CA LYS A 198 -20.55 -42.27 27.74
C LYS A 198 -20.55 -42.00 29.25
N PHE A 199 -19.63 -41.17 29.75
CA PHE A 199 -19.65 -40.74 31.16
C PHE A 199 -20.88 -39.89 31.49
N LEU A 200 -21.31 -39.01 30.59
CA LEU A 200 -22.53 -38.23 30.76
C LEU A 200 -23.76 -39.16 30.78
N ALA A 201 -23.83 -40.11 29.84
CA ALA A 201 -24.91 -41.10 29.78
C ALA A 201 -24.94 -41.99 31.02
N SER A 202 -23.79 -42.44 31.54
CA SER A 202 -23.72 -43.25 32.76
C SER A 202 -24.21 -42.50 33.99
N ARG A 203 -23.98 -41.17 34.05
CA ARG A 203 -24.45 -40.33 35.15
C ARG A 203 -25.93 -39.97 35.06
N LEU A 204 -26.48 -39.93 33.85
CA LEU A 204 -27.90 -39.60 33.61
C LEU A 204 -28.80 -40.85 33.63
N SER A 205 -28.23 -42.03 33.41
CA SER A 205 -28.93 -43.31 33.39
C SER A 205 -28.74 -44.08 34.70
N SER A 206 -29.71 -44.90 35.08
CA SER A 206 -29.57 -45.88 36.18
C SER A 206 -28.83 -47.16 35.75
N ASP A 207 -28.29 -47.19 34.52
CA ASP A 207 -27.64 -48.36 33.91
C ASP A 207 -26.11 -48.32 34.11
N TYR A 208 -25.63 -49.22 34.97
CA TYR A 208 -24.22 -49.41 35.30
C TYR A 208 -23.36 -49.95 34.14
N SER A 209 -23.96 -50.41 33.03
CA SER A 209 -23.20 -50.90 31.87
C SER A 209 -22.46 -49.78 31.13
N PHE A 210 -22.99 -48.55 31.17
CA PHE A 210 -22.33 -47.37 30.59
C PHE A 210 -21.07 -46.98 31.37
N ASP A 211 -21.04 -47.21 32.68
CA ASP A 211 -19.89 -46.88 33.54
C ASP A 211 -18.67 -47.72 33.17
N LYS A 212 -18.85 -49.05 33.07
CA LYS A 212 -17.78 -49.98 32.65
C LYS A 212 -17.27 -49.73 31.24
N ALA A 213 -18.18 -49.38 30.31
CA ALA A 213 -17.80 -49.10 28.93
C ALA A 213 -17.02 -47.78 28.82
N ALA A 214 -17.41 -46.74 29.56
CA ALA A 214 -16.68 -45.48 29.62
C ALA A 214 -15.28 -45.65 30.24
N GLU A 215 -15.18 -46.40 31.34
CA GLU A 215 -13.90 -46.71 31.98
C GLU A 215 -12.97 -47.51 31.05
N ALA A 216 -13.46 -48.55 30.39
CA ALA A 216 -12.64 -49.37 29.49
C ALA A 216 -12.11 -48.57 28.29
N ASP A 217 -12.93 -47.68 27.71
CA ASP A 217 -12.48 -46.82 26.61
C ASP A 217 -11.50 -45.75 27.08
N LEU A 218 -11.72 -45.16 28.26
CA LEU A 218 -10.78 -44.21 28.86
C LEU A 218 -9.43 -44.88 29.12
N ASP A 219 -9.43 -46.06 29.74
CA ASP A 219 -8.22 -46.84 30.02
C ASP A 219 -7.47 -47.16 28.73
N ARG A 220 -8.18 -47.57 27.67
CA ARG A 220 -7.58 -47.80 26.36
C ARG A 220 -6.91 -46.54 25.83
N LEU A 221 -7.60 -45.40 25.87
CA LEU A 221 -7.13 -44.12 25.32
C LEU A 221 -5.85 -43.65 26.02
N VAL A 222 -5.75 -43.84 27.34
CA VAL A 222 -4.57 -43.41 28.11
C VAL A 222 -3.49 -44.49 28.25
N SER A 223 -3.75 -45.73 27.84
CA SER A 223 -2.80 -46.85 28.03
C SER A 223 -1.51 -46.70 27.22
N ASP A 224 -1.62 -46.21 25.98
CA ASP A 224 -0.47 -45.89 25.12
C ASP A 224 -0.05 -44.45 25.36
N GLN A 225 1.03 -44.28 26.13
CA GLN A 225 1.53 -42.96 26.53
C GLN A 225 2.04 -42.17 25.33
N ASP A 226 2.72 -42.81 24.38
CA ASP A 226 3.32 -42.10 23.26
C ASP A 226 2.23 -41.61 22.29
N GLU A 227 1.23 -42.46 22.04
CA GLU A 227 0.05 -42.09 21.25
C GLU A 227 -0.81 -41.02 21.95
N PHE A 228 -0.99 -41.11 23.27
CA PHE A 228 -1.72 -40.10 24.02
C PHE A 228 -1.03 -38.73 23.98
N LEU A 229 0.30 -38.71 24.12
CA LEU A 229 1.09 -37.48 24.02
C LEU A 229 1.04 -36.90 22.60
N ARG A 230 1.20 -37.74 21.57
CA ARG A 230 1.14 -37.35 20.15
C ARG A 230 -0.22 -36.77 19.78
N SER A 231 -1.30 -37.48 20.08
CA SER A 231 -2.67 -37.04 19.80
C SER A 231 -3.01 -35.76 20.56
N THR A 232 -2.57 -35.61 21.81
CA THR A 232 -2.74 -34.37 22.57
C THR A 232 -1.96 -33.22 21.94
N MET A 233 -0.72 -33.43 21.50
CA MET A 233 0.05 -32.42 20.77
C MET A 233 -0.65 -31.99 19.48
N ILE A 234 -1.24 -32.92 18.73
CA ILE A 234 -2.01 -32.61 17.52
C ILE A 234 -3.19 -31.68 17.85
N LEU A 235 -3.96 -31.97 18.91
CA LEU A 235 -5.04 -31.09 19.34
C LEU A 235 -4.56 -29.68 19.70
N PHE A 236 -3.40 -29.56 20.37
CA PHE A 236 -2.81 -28.26 20.71
C PHE A 236 -2.21 -27.55 19.49
N ARG A 237 -1.69 -28.29 18.51
CA ARG A 237 -1.18 -27.73 17.25
C ARG A 237 -2.30 -27.12 16.43
N ASP A 238 -3.46 -27.76 16.43
CA ASP A 238 -4.67 -27.28 15.74
C ASP A 238 -5.30 -26.09 16.48
N SER A 239 -5.49 -26.20 17.80
CA SER A 239 -6.17 -25.16 18.59
C SER A 239 -5.29 -23.98 19.01
N HIS A 240 -3.97 -24.18 19.16
CA HIS A 240 -2.99 -23.18 19.62
C HIS A 240 -1.69 -23.27 18.80
N PRO A 241 -1.75 -23.02 17.47
CA PRO A 241 -0.61 -23.23 16.58
C PRO A 241 0.60 -22.37 16.93
N GLU A 242 0.39 -21.14 17.42
CA GLU A 242 1.48 -20.23 17.79
C GLU A 242 2.26 -20.74 19.01
N PHE A 243 1.55 -21.28 20.01
CA PHE A 243 2.17 -21.94 21.16
C PHE A 243 3.03 -23.13 20.74
N VAL A 244 2.51 -24.02 19.88
CA VAL A 244 3.28 -25.18 19.40
C VAL A 244 4.47 -24.74 18.53
N ALA A 245 4.30 -23.73 17.68
CA ALA A 245 5.37 -23.18 16.86
C ALA A 245 6.48 -22.55 17.71
N GLU A 246 6.14 -21.82 18.77
CA GLU A 246 7.10 -21.27 19.73
C GLU A 246 7.95 -22.39 20.34
N LEU A 247 7.31 -23.45 20.86
CA LEU A 247 8.03 -24.59 21.44
C LEU A 247 8.94 -25.28 20.41
N LYS A 248 8.48 -25.46 19.16
CA LYS A 248 9.32 -26.00 18.08
C LYS A 248 10.51 -25.09 17.75
N SER A 249 10.34 -23.77 17.80
CA SER A 249 11.43 -22.81 17.56
C SER A 249 12.56 -22.92 18.59
N HIS A 250 12.25 -23.38 19.80
CA HIS A 250 13.22 -23.72 20.85
C HIS A 250 13.83 -25.12 20.71
N GLY A 251 13.54 -25.84 19.62
CA GLY A 251 14.10 -27.17 19.36
C GLY A 251 13.48 -28.29 20.19
N LEU A 252 12.25 -28.12 20.68
CA LEU A 252 11.50 -29.21 21.31
C LEU A 252 10.97 -30.16 20.22
N THR A 253 11.09 -31.45 20.50
CA THR A 253 10.52 -32.52 19.68
C THR A 253 9.01 -32.63 19.87
N ASP A 254 8.31 -33.25 18.93
CA ASP A 254 6.86 -33.49 19.01
C ASP A 254 6.47 -34.23 20.31
N TRP A 255 7.31 -35.16 20.77
CA TRP A 255 7.12 -35.87 22.03
C TRP A 255 7.25 -34.94 23.25
N GLU A 256 8.28 -34.08 23.28
CA GLU A 256 8.49 -33.10 24.35
C GLU A 256 7.37 -32.05 24.39
N ILE A 257 6.82 -31.70 23.23
CA ILE A 257 5.65 -30.81 23.15
C ILE A 257 4.42 -31.51 23.70
N GLY A 258 4.16 -32.77 23.34
CA GLY A 258 3.09 -33.56 23.95
C GLY A 258 3.24 -33.65 25.48
N TYR A 259 4.47 -33.81 25.97
CA TYR A 259 4.77 -33.77 27.40
C TYR A 259 4.42 -32.42 28.02
N CYS A 260 4.76 -31.31 27.36
CA CYS A 260 4.39 -29.96 27.79
C CYS A 260 2.86 -29.77 27.82
N CYS A 261 2.13 -30.30 26.83
CA CYS A 261 0.67 -30.24 26.78
C CYS A 261 0.01 -30.85 28.02
N LEU A 262 0.59 -31.90 28.64
CA LEU A 262 0.06 -32.44 29.90
C LEU A 262 0.06 -31.41 31.04
N TYR A 263 1.10 -30.58 31.14
CA TYR A 263 1.14 -29.50 32.13
C TYR A 263 0.09 -28.42 31.85
N VAL A 264 -0.14 -28.14 30.57
CA VAL A 264 -1.12 -27.15 30.13
C VAL A 264 -2.55 -27.65 30.35
N LEU A 265 -2.80 -28.95 30.20
CA LEU A 265 -4.04 -29.63 30.61
C LEU A 265 -4.27 -29.61 32.13
N GLY A 266 -3.31 -29.13 32.92
CA GLY A 266 -3.44 -28.94 34.36
C GLY A 266 -2.83 -30.04 35.22
N LEU A 267 -2.20 -31.06 34.62
CA LEU A 267 -1.50 -32.09 35.39
C LEU A 267 -0.28 -31.48 36.11
N LYS A 268 -0.05 -31.90 37.34
CA LYS A 268 1.16 -31.53 38.09
C LYS A 268 2.30 -32.47 37.70
N GLY A 269 3.54 -32.03 37.87
CA GLY A 269 4.71 -32.84 37.49
C GLY A 269 4.78 -34.21 38.16
N LYS A 270 4.22 -34.36 39.37
CA LYS A 270 4.07 -35.66 40.04
C LYS A 270 3.12 -36.60 39.27
N ASP A 271 2.01 -36.08 38.77
CA ASP A 271 0.97 -36.85 38.09
C ASP A 271 1.43 -37.23 36.68
N VAL A 272 2.09 -36.29 35.98
CA VAL A 272 2.78 -36.56 34.71
C VAL A 272 3.85 -37.65 34.87
N GLY A 273 4.66 -37.57 35.94
CA GLY A 273 5.70 -38.56 36.20
C GLY A 273 5.15 -39.95 36.49
N ASN A 274 4.07 -40.02 37.28
CA ASN A 274 3.36 -41.27 37.56
C ASN A 274 2.75 -41.86 36.29
N TYR A 275 2.07 -41.04 35.49
CA TYR A 275 1.44 -41.46 34.25
C TYR A 275 2.46 -42.07 33.29
N LEU A 276 3.58 -41.38 33.04
CA LEU A 276 4.61 -41.83 32.11
C LEU A 276 5.45 -43.01 32.64
N LYS A 277 5.26 -43.44 33.89
CA LYS A 277 6.01 -44.54 34.54
C LYS A 277 7.55 -44.39 34.45
N LYS A 278 8.06 -43.18 34.18
CA LYS A 278 9.50 -42.90 34.07
C LYS A 278 10.01 -42.42 35.43
N LYS A 279 10.84 -43.24 36.10
CA LYS A 279 11.49 -42.95 37.40
C LYS A 279 12.37 -41.68 37.44
N ARG A 280 12.46 -40.90 36.37
CA ARG A 280 13.29 -39.68 36.26
C ARG A 280 12.62 -38.55 35.47
N ASN A 281 11.33 -38.32 35.72
CA ASN A 281 10.56 -37.23 35.10
C ASN A 281 11.21 -35.84 35.26
N TYR A 282 11.94 -35.61 36.36
CA TYR A 282 12.66 -34.36 36.60
C TYR A 282 13.76 -34.08 35.56
N ILE A 283 14.38 -35.12 34.98
CA ILE A 283 15.41 -34.95 33.95
C ILE A 283 14.79 -34.41 32.67
N ILE A 284 13.64 -34.98 32.26
CA ILE A 284 12.90 -34.54 31.06
C ILE A 284 12.47 -33.07 31.23
N SER A 285 11.88 -32.73 32.38
CA SER A 285 11.49 -31.35 32.67
C SER A 285 12.69 -30.40 32.69
N SER A 286 13.84 -30.82 33.25
CA SER A 286 15.07 -30.02 33.28
C SER A 286 15.66 -29.80 31.89
N ASP A 287 15.65 -30.82 31.03
CA ASP A 287 16.14 -30.71 29.65
C ASP A 287 15.26 -29.78 28.82
N ILE A 288 13.93 -29.89 28.97
CA ILE A 288 12.98 -28.99 28.33
C ILE A 288 13.19 -27.54 28.83
N ARG A 289 13.33 -27.33 30.14
CA ARG A 289 13.63 -26.00 30.71
C ARG A 289 14.88 -25.39 30.08
N ARG A 290 15.95 -26.17 29.94
CA ARG A 290 17.20 -25.73 29.32
C ARG A 290 16.99 -25.31 27.85
N LYS A 291 16.23 -26.08 27.07
CA LYS A 291 15.89 -25.73 25.68
C LYS A 291 15.08 -24.42 25.58
N LEU A 292 14.19 -24.21 26.53
CA LEU A 292 13.38 -22.99 26.65
C LEU A 292 14.15 -21.80 27.25
N GLY A 293 15.44 -21.97 27.59
CA GLY A 293 16.26 -20.91 28.18
C GLY A 293 15.91 -20.58 29.63
N LEU A 294 15.19 -21.47 30.34
CA LEU A 294 14.78 -21.28 31.72
C LEU A 294 15.91 -21.67 32.70
N THR A 295 16.17 -20.79 33.64
CA THR A 295 17.14 -20.92 34.73
C THR A 295 16.50 -21.44 36.01
N GLU A 296 17.31 -21.61 37.06
CA GLU A 296 16.88 -22.07 38.39
C GLU A 296 15.96 -21.07 39.09
N HIS A 297 16.11 -19.78 38.75
CA HIS A 297 15.32 -18.68 39.32
C HIS A 297 14.00 -18.46 38.59
N ASP A 298 13.81 -19.09 37.43
CA ASP A 298 12.59 -18.95 36.63
C ASP A 298 11.44 -19.81 37.15
N THR A 299 10.22 -19.35 36.87
CA THR A 299 8.97 -20.02 37.27
C THR A 299 8.96 -21.50 36.86
N ASN A 300 8.23 -22.34 37.59
CA ASN A 300 8.18 -23.76 37.27
C ASN A 300 7.69 -23.98 35.82
N LEU A 301 8.11 -25.09 35.19
CA LEU A 301 7.83 -25.34 33.78
C LEU A 301 6.33 -25.24 33.44
N GLY A 302 5.45 -25.80 34.28
CA GLY A 302 4.01 -25.76 34.03
C GLY A 302 3.40 -24.36 34.16
N ILE A 303 3.87 -23.52 35.08
CA ILE A 303 3.45 -22.12 35.22
C ILE A 303 3.89 -21.35 33.99
N TRP A 304 5.14 -21.52 33.57
CA TRP A 304 5.67 -20.89 32.37
C TRP A 304 4.84 -21.27 31.13
N LEU A 305 4.61 -22.56 30.89
CA LEU A 305 3.84 -23.03 29.74
C LEU A 305 2.42 -22.47 29.70
N ARG A 306 1.71 -22.43 30.85
CA ARG A 306 0.36 -21.84 30.92
C ARG A 306 0.37 -20.33 30.68
N SER A 307 1.40 -19.62 31.14
CA SER A 307 1.54 -18.19 30.87
C SER A 307 1.76 -17.88 29.39
N ARG A 308 2.50 -18.76 28.68
CA ARG A 308 2.70 -18.65 27.24
C ARG A 308 1.43 -18.99 26.47
N LEU A 309 0.73 -20.05 26.84
CA LEU A 309 -0.56 -20.39 26.21
C LEU A 309 -1.57 -19.24 26.33
N ALA A 310 -1.64 -18.55 27.47
CA ALA A 310 -2.57 -17.44 27.68
C ALA A 310 -2.16 -16.11 26.99
N GLY A 311 -0.93 -16.03 26.47
CA GLY A 311 -0.43 -14.86 25.76
C GLY A 311 -0.70 -14.88 24.26
N HIS A 312 -1.21 -16.01 23.74
CA HIS A 312 -1.62 -16.23 22.36
C HIS A 312 -3.15 -16.36 22.30
#